data_AF-A0AAW0PL03-F1
#
_entry.id   AF-A0AAW0PL03-F1
#
_cell.length_a   1.000
_cell.length_b   1.000
_cell.length_c   1.000
_cell.angle_alpha   90.00
_cell.angle_beta   90.00
_cell.angle_gamma   90.00
#
_symmetry.space_group_name_H-M   'P 1'
#
loop_
_entity.id
_entity.type
_entity.pdbx_description
1 polymer ?
#
loop_
_entity_poly.entity_id
_entity_poly.type
_entity_poly.pdbx_seq_one_letter_code
_entity_poly.pdbx_strand_id
1 'polypeptide(L)'
;MNDQRPSIDDSNASPRIVRRFAVVEWKTGEDAGKFSEVKTDAIRSYDDSKFDDSGYPQSEYSAVVEWQKGKKNKHGWPAFTAFIRYVSNNRFYTSSKLREFINIDSIGKPLPKKRPSQPPPRYMDSDSETDLELEKVSSTFIRQAKMTTLETSAAKKIIEKYDKLTKPSQSHDRLLDLEEENARLRNENERLKTCWLEVSIVRIPQMIGELKSALTRGSSSSVSSDVEGGHSTPPVLSPCVPKTTSSADQAKPSTEKVEITPGSQVYVDKLAWAVAQNANSASCFIRTLLTAVFPMDVLLVSNLRGTSRDSSKPGRQALEKTKVDAIYRATLEKWPHIAPSQIGAVINSKLTEIRGKKKQKNLDNETLMLFDDDLD
;
A
#
# COMPACT_ATOMS: atom_id res chain seq x y z
N MET A 1 -6.03 36.57 56.40
CA MET A 1 -4.89 36.30 55.51
C MET A 1 -4.70 34.79 55.48
N ASN A 2 -5.26 34.12 54.48
CA ASN A 2 -5.13 32.68 54.29
C ASN A 2 -4.68 32.49 52.84
N ASP A 3 -3.38 32.32 52.64
CA ASP A 3 -2.76 32.09 51.33
C ASP A 3 -2.89 30.61 50.97
N GLN A 4 -3.91 30.29 50.16
CA GLN A 4 -3.99 29.00 49.47
C GLN A 4 -3.15 29.07 48.19
N ARG A 5 -2.02 28.35 48.21
CA ARG A 5 -1.19 28.12 47.01
C ARG A 5 -1.95 27.22 46.02
N PRO A 6 -1.98 27.57 44.72
CA PRO A 6 -2.52 26.68 43.70
C PRO A 6 -1.58 25.48 43.51
N SER A 7 -2.14 24.27 43.63
CA SER A 7 -1.47 23.00 43.35
C SER A 7 -1.19 22.89 41.85
N ILE A 8 0.10 22.93 41.49
CA ILE A 8 0.61 22.66 40.14
C ILE A 8 0.88 21.16 40.09
N ASP A 9 -0.07 20.37 39.58
CA ASP A 9 0.11 18.92 39.42
C ASP A 9 -0.64 18.38 38.17
N ASP A 10 -0.55 19.09 37.04
CA ASP A 10 -1.19 18.70 35.76
C ASP A 10 -0.21 18.30 34.64
N SER A 11 1.09 18.18 34.93
CA SER A 11 2.13 18.00 33.90
C SER A 11 2.40 16.55 33.45
N ASN A 12 1.57 15.58 33.82
CA ASN A 12 1.76 14.17 33.41
C ASN A 12 0.56 13.55 32.69
N ALA A 13 -0.22 14.37 31.97
CA ALA A 13 -1.23 13.85 31.06
C ALA A 13 -0.52 13.29 29.81
N SER A 14 -0.44 11.95 29.71
CA SER A 14 -0.02 11.26 28.50
C SER A 14 -0.71 11.89 27.28
N PRO A 15 0.02 12.13 26.17
CA PRO A 15 -0.53 12.81 25.01
C PRO A 15 -1.80 12.08 24.54
N ARG A 16 -2.95 12.76 24.63
CA ARG A 16 -4.24 12.21 24.21
C ARG A 16 -4.14 11.82 22.73
N ILE A 17 -4.18 10.53 22.45
CA ILE A 17 -4.10 10.01 21.08
C ILE A 17 -5.39 10.39 20.36
N VAL A 18 -5.32 11.36 19.45
CA VAL A 18 -6.50 11.77 18.68
C VAL A 18 -6.79 10.72 17.61
N ARG A 19 -7.80 9.89 17.85
CA ARG A 19 -8.30 8.90 16.88
C ARG A 19 -9.23 9.58 15.88
N ARG A 20 -8.99 9.34 14.58
CA ARG A 20 -9.60 10.08 13.46
C ARG A 20 -10.55 9.24 12.61
N PHE A 21 -10.47 7.92 12.74
CA PHE A 21 -11.21 6.98 11.91
C PHE A 21 -11.84 5.90 12.79
N ALA A 22 -13.03 5.45 12.41
CA ALA A 22 -13.80 4.43 13.10
C ALA A 22 -14.34 3.39 12.13
N VAL A 23 -14.44 2.15 12.59
CA VAL A 23 -15.25 1.10 11.96
C VAL A 23 -16.58 1.06 12.70
N VAL A 24 -17.67 1.23 11.94
CA VAL A 24 -19.04 1.21 12.48
C VAL A 24 -19.84 0.07 11.85
N GLU A 25 -20.75 -0.49 12.63
CA GLU A 25 -21.78 -1.44 12.18
C GLU A 25 -23.14 -0.77 12.29
N TRP A 26 -23.82 -0.58 11.16
CA TRP A 26 -25.08 0.16 11.12
C TRP A 26 -26.21 -0.62 11.79
N LYS A 27 -26.97 0.01 12.68
CA LYS A 27 -28.20 -0.58 13.24
C LYS A 27 -29.44 -0.25 12.42
N THR A 28 -29.48 0.94 11.85
CA THR A 28 -30.65 1.49 11.16
C THR A 28 -30.27 1.99 9.77
N GLY A 29 -31.24 2.06 8.86
CA GLY A 29 -31.04 2.54 7.49
C GLY A 29 -30.85 1.40 6.49
N GLU A 30 -30.59 1.75 5.22
CA GLU A 30 -30.44 0.79 4.11
C GLU A 30 -29.25 -0.17 4.29
N ASP A 31 -28.23 0.27 5.03
CA ASP A 31 -27.02 -0.49 5.29
C ASP A 31 -27.02 -1.19 6.66
N ALA A 32 -28.19 -1.35 7.31
CA ALA A 32 -28.30 -2.05 8.59
C ALA A 32 -27.66 -3.47 8.54
N GLY A 33 -26.83 -3.77 9.55
CA GLY A 33 -26.03 -4.99 9.65
C GLY A 33 -24.76 -5.02 8.80
N LYS A 34 -24.43 -3.93 8.08
CA LYS A 34 -23.17 -3.80 7.33
C LYS A 34 -22.15 -2.98 8.10
N PHE A 35 -20.88 -3.25 7.81
CA PHE A 35 -19.75 -2.48 8.34
C PHE A 35 -19.33 -1.37 7.37
N SER A 36 -18.86 -0.26 7.90
CA SER A 36 -18.29 0.85 7.12
C SER A 36 -17.18 1.56 7.88
N GLU A 37 -16.25 2.15 7.12
CA GLU A 37 -15.28 3.11 7.66
C GLU A 37 -15.90 4.52 7.65
N VAL A 38 -15.86 5.20 8.79
CA VAL A 38 -16.27 6.60 8.94
C VAL A 38 -15.18 7.38 9.68
N LYS A 39 -15.21 8.71 9.56
CA LYS A 39 -14.36 9.57 10.40
C LYS A 39 -15.01 9.75 11.77
N THR A 40 -14.21 9.97 12.80
CA THR A 40 -14.73 10.18 14.17
C THR A 40 -15.49 11.50 14.32
N ASP A 41 -15.19 12.51 13.49
CA ASP A 41 -15.94 13.77 13.40
C ASP A 41 -17.39 13.61 12.91
N ALA A 42 -17.69 12.53 12.18
CA ALA A 42 -19.03 12.19 11.72
C ALA A 42 -19.87 11.48 12.80
N ILE A 43 -19.26 11.11 13.92
CA ILE A 43 -19.92 10.45 15.05
C ILE A 43 -20.38 11.53 16.04
N ARG A 44 -21.69 11.68 16.22
CA ARG A 44 -22.23 12.66 17.17
C ARG A 44 -21.91 12.25 18.59
N SER A 45 -21.43 13.22 19.37
CA SER A 45 -21.02 13.03 20.76
C SER A 45 -19.97 11.92 20.93
N TYR A 46 -18.99 11.86 20.01
CA TYR A 46 -17.85 10.95 20.13
C TYR A 46 -17.09 11.20 21.44
N ASP A 47 -16.81 10.12 22.18
CA ASP A 47 -16.13 10.14 23.46
C ASP A 47 -15.02 9.07 23.44
N ASP A 48 -13.77 9.52 23.33
CA ASP A 48 -12.61 8.63 23.23
C ASP A 48 -12.31 7.90 24.55
N SER A 49 -12.82 8.38 25.68
CA SER A 49 -12.61 7.74 27.00
C SER A 49 -13.30 6.38 27.13
N LYS A 50 -14.25 6.08 26.23
CA LYS A 50 -14.97 4.80 26.17
C LYS A 50 -14.21 3.71 25.44
N PHE A 51 -12.99 3.98 24.98
CA PHE A 51 -12.17 3.07 24.22
C PHE A 51 -10.88 2.74 24.99
N ASP A 52 -10.44 1.50 24.89
CA ASP A 52 -9.13 1.08 25.39
C ASP A 52 -8.00 1.64 24.51
N ASP A 53 -6.74 1.45 24.92
CA ASP A 53 -5.57 1.92 24.16
C ASP A 53 -5.47 1.30 22.75
N SER A 54 -6.00 0.09 22.58
CA SER A 54 -6.02 -0.63 21.30
C SER A 54 -7.09 -0.09 20.33
N GLY A 55 -8.00 0.76 20.80
CA GLY A 55 -9.08 1.34 20.02
C GLY A 55 -10.35 0.51 19.98
N TYR A 56 -10.51 -0.46 20.87
CA TYR A 56 -11.76 -1.20 21.04
C TYR A 56 -12.62 -0.55 22.13
N PRO A 57 -13.95 -0.55 21.98
CA PRO A 57 -14.82 0.03 22.98
C PRO A 57 -14.83 -0.85 24.25
N GLN A 58 -14.76 -0.25 25.43
CA GLN A 58 -14.76 -0.95 26.72
C GLN A 58 -16.11 -1.63 27.02
N SER A 59 -17.19 -1.09 26.46
CA SER A 59 -18.54 -1.66 26.50
C SER A 59 -19.23 -1.46 25.16
N GLU A 60 -20.42 -2.02 24.96
CA GLU A 60 -21.14 -1.86 23.70
C GLU A 60 -21.48 -0.38 23.45
N TYR A 61 -20.73 0.26 22.55
CA TYR A 61 -20.86 1.69 22.29
C TYR A 61 -21.65 1.96 21.01
N SER A 62 -22.84 2.55 21.16
CA SER A 62 -23.70 2.96 20.05
C SER A 62 -23.86 4.47 20.00
N ALA A 63 -23.79 5.05 18.81
CA ALA A 63 -23.95 6.48 18.59
C ALA A 63 -24.67 6.77 17.27
N VAL A 64 -25.10 8.01 17.09
CA VAL A 64 -25.66 8.51 15.83
C VAL A 64 -24.50 8.95 14.94
N VAL A 65 -24.42 8.40 13.74
CA VAL A 65 -23.33 8.62 12.79
C VAL A 65 -23.88 9.22 11.49
N GLU A 66 -23.24 10.28 11.03
CA GLU A 66 -23.57 10.94 9.77
C GLU A 66 -23.01 10.14 8.58
N TRP A 67 -23.89 9.79 7.65
CA TRP A 67 -23.52 9.08 6.43
C TRP A 67 -23.04 10.05 5.36
N GLN A 68 -21.73 10.30 5.35
CA GLN A 68 -21.07 11.26 4.44
C GLN A 68 -20.76 10.69 3.06
N LYS A 69 -21.52 9.69 2.58
CA LYS A 69 -21.34 9.09 1.26
C LYS A 69 -22.37 9.67 0.29
N GLY A 70 -21.91 10.45 -0.68
CA GLY A 70 -22.75 11.02 -1.74
C GLY A 70 -22.82 12.54 -1.70
N LYS A 71 -23.92 13.11 -2.22
CA LYS A 71 -24.17 14.56 -2.17
C LYS A 71 -24.87 14.91 -0.86
N LYS A 72 -24.39 15.96 -0.19
CA LYS A 72 -25.03 16.52 1.02
C LYS A 72 -26.39 17.09 0.64
N ASN A 73 -27.44 16.72 1.37
CA ASN A 73 -28.78 17.27 1.15
C ASN A 73 -28.88 18.68 1.74
N LYS A 74 -29.91 19.45 1.35
CA LYS A 74 -30.18 20.78 1.93
C LYS A 74 -30.33 20.75 3.46
N HIS A 75 -30.79 19.62 4.00
CA HIS A 75 -30.97 19.39 5.44
C HIS A 75 -29.75 18.75 6.13
N GLY A 76 -28.59 18.71 5.47
CA GLY A 76 -27.37 18.10 6.02
C GLY A 76 -27.15 16.66 5.55
N TRP A 77 -26.27 15.96 6.26
CA TRP A 77 -26.02 14.54 6.02
C TRP A 77 -27.09 13.70 6.70
N PRO A 78 -27.61 12.64 6.05
CA PRO A 78 -28.48 11.69 6.74
C PRO A 78 -27.70 11.04 7.88
N ALA A 79 -28.36 10.86 9.02
CA ALA A 79 -27.74 10.30 10.22
C ALA A 79 -28.48 9.03 10.64
N PHE A 80 -27.72 8.00 10.99
CA PHE A 80 -28.24 6.70 11.37
C PHE A 80 -27.54 6.21 12.64
N THR A 81 -28.22 5.36 13.41
CA THR A 81 -27.63 4.76 14.61
C THR A 81 -26.71 3.61 14.20
N ALA A 82 -25.52 3.55 14.80
CA ALA A 82 -24.53 2.49 14.55
C ALA A 82 -23.79 2.10 15.84
N PHE A 83 -23.29 0.86 15.88
CA PHE A 83 -22.31 0.44 16.87
C PHE A 83 -20.90 0.79 16.39
N ILE A 84 -20.08 1.35 17.27
CA ILE A 84 -18.69 1.67 16.96
C ILE A 84 -17.83 0.51 17.41
N ARG A 85 -17.31 -0.25 16.46
CA ARG A 85 -16.60 -1.50 16.72
C ARG A 85 -15.10 -1.31 16.95
N TYR A 86 -14.52 -0.28 16.35
CA TYR A 86 -13.08 -0.01 16.41
C TYR A 86 -12.77 1.45 16.06
N VAL A 87 -11.74 2.05 16.67
CA VAL A 87 -11.24 3.40 16.37
C VAL A 87 -9.72 3.44 16.25
N SER A 88 -9.19 4.30 15.38
CA SER A 88 -7.74 4.48 15.21
C SER A 88 -7.40 5.87 14.69
N ASN A 89 -6.16 6.30 14.90
CA ASN A 89 -5.60 7.52 14.30
C ASN A 89 -5.15 7.31 12.84
N ASN A 90 -5.01 6.07 12.38
CA ASN A 90 -4.49 5.73 11.07
C ASN A 90 -5.52 4.93 10.26
N ARG A 91 -5.92 5.54 9.14
CA ARG A 91 -6.91 5.01 8.20
C ARG A 91 -6.58 3.60 7.70
N PHE A 92 -5.30 3.28 7.48
CA PHE A 92 -4.90 1.98 6.98
C PHE A 92 -5.27 0.85 7.96
N TYR A 93 -5.06 1.06 9.26
CA TYR A 93 -5.45 0.09 10.29
C TYR A 93 -6.97 -0.04 10.37
N THR A 94 -7.71 1.07 10.32
CA THR A 94 -9.19 1.06 10.29
C THR A 94 -9.72 0.29 9.08
N SER A 95 -9.19 0.55 7.88
CA SER A 95 -9.53 -0.18 6.65
C SER A 95 -9.16 -1.67 6.73
N SER A 96 -8.06 -2.02 7.40
CA SER A 96 -7.68 -3.42 7.62
C SER A 96 -8.65 -4.12 8.56
N LYS A 97 -9.01 -3.48 9.68
CA LYS A 97 -10.00 -3.99 10.64
C LYS A 97 -11.39 -4.11 10.04
N LEU A 98 -11.79 -3.17 9.18
CA LEU A 98 -13.04 -3.27 8.42
C LEU A 98 -13.10 -4.58 7.61
N ARG A 99 -12.01 -4.96 6.92
CA ARG A 99 -11.96 -6.23 6.17
C ARG A 99 -12.03 -7.44 7.08
N GLU A 100 -11.40 -7.37 8.25
CA GLU A 100 -11.46 -8.43 9.27
C GLU A 100 -12.90 -8.69 9.72
N PHE A 101 -13.65 -7.64 10.07
CA PHE A 101 -15.06 -7.76 10.47
C PHE A 101 -15.95 -8.30 9.35
N ILE A 102 -15.77 -7.83 8.11
CA ILE A 102 -16.53 -8.34 6.94
C ILE A 102 -16.26 -9.84 6.72
N ASN A 103 -15.01 -10.28 6.92
CA ASN A 103 -14.63 -11.68 6.74
C ASN A 103 -15.18 -12.57 7.86
N ILE A 104 -15.19 -12.10 9.12
CA ILE A 104 -15.75 -12.84 10.26
C ILE A 104 -17.24 -13.13 10.04
N ASP A 105 -17.99 -12.12 9.60
CA ASP A 105 -19.42 -12.25 9.30
C ASP A 105 -19.73 -13.24 8.17
N SER A 106 -18.76 -13.44 7.28
CA SER A 106 -18.86 -14.37 6.15
C SER A 106 -18.68 -15.83 6.56
N ILE A 107 -18.08 -16.09 7.73
CA ILE A 107 -17.81 -17.46 8.22
C ILE A 107 -19.04 -18.06 8.92
N GLY A 108 -19.95 -17.24 9.46
CA GLY A 108 -21.12 -17.71 10.21
C GLY A 108 -22.44 -17.82 9.43
N LYS A 109 -22.54 -17.24 8.23
CA LYS A 109 -23.78 -17.27 7.44
C LYS A 109 -23.75 -18.47 6.47
N PRO A 110 -24.69 -19.44 6.57
CA PRO A 110 -24.79 -20.50 5.57
C PRO A 110 -24.99 -19.84 4.21
N LEU A 111 -24.12 -20.19 3.26
CA LEU A 111 -24.21 -19.76 1.86
C LEU A 111 -25.67 -19.85 1.42
N PRO A 112 -26.27 -18.76 0.90
CA PRO A 112 -27.63 -18.83 0.38
C PRO A 112 -27.65 -19.95 -0.66
N LYS A 113 -28.49 -20.97 -0.42
CA LYS A 113 -28.68 -22.09 -1.36
C LYS A 113 -28.89 -21.46 -2.73
N LYS A 114 -27.92 -21.64 -3.63
CA LYS A 114 -28.01 -21.21 -5.03
C LYS A 114 -29.37 -21.71 -5.53
N ARG A 115 -30.28 -20.77 -5.83
CA ARG A 115 -31.52 -21.13 -6.53
C ARG A 115 -31.07 -21.88 -7.79
N PRO A 116 -31.62 -23.08 -8.08
CA PRO A 116 -31.36 -23.71 -9.36
C PRO A 116 -31.74 -22.70 -10.44
N SER A 117 -30.80 -22.40 -11.32
CA SER A 117 -31.03 -21.51 -12.45
C SER A 117 -32.12 -22.15 -13.31
N GLN A 118 -33.34 -21.62 -13.24
CA GLN A 118 -34.33 -21.92 -14.27
C GLN A 118 -33.78 -21.38 -15.59
N PRO A 119 -33.68 -22.21 -16.63
CA PRO A 119 -33.37 -21.72 -17.96
C PRO A 119 -34.45 -20.72 -18.41
N PRO A 120 -34.10 -19.71 -19.21
CA PRO A 120 -35.05 -18.70 -19.65
C PRO A 120 -36.20 -19.37 -20.41
N PRO A 121 -37.46 -18.98 -20.13
CA PRO A 121 -38.61 -19.55 -20.82
C PRO A 121 -38.50 -19.21 -22.30
N ARG A 122 -38.41 -20.25 -23.14
CA ARG A 122 -38.62 -20.08 -24.57
C ARG A 122 -40.10 -19.74 -24.76
N TYR A 123 -40.34 -18.64 -25.45
CA TYR A 123 -41.61 -18.35 -26.08
C TYR A 123 -42.02 -19.55 -26.93
N MET A 124 -43.10 -20.21 -26.56
CA MET A 124 -43.97 -20.97 -27.45
C MET A 124 -45.39 -20.71 -26.98
N ASP A 125 -46.16 -20.12 -27.90
CA ASP A 125 -47.59 -19.89 -27.82
C ASP A 125 -48.38 -21.22 -27.84
N SER A 126 -49.68 -21.09 -27.61
CA SER A 126 -50.77 -22.06 -27.82
C SER A 126 -51.25 -22.88 -26.61
N ASP A 127 -52.32 -22.35 -26.01
CA ASP A 127 -53.65 -22.95 -25.91
C ASP A 127 -53.76 -24.46 -25.69
N SER A 128 -54.22 -24.85 -24.49
CA SER A 128 -55.32 -25.81 -24.37
C SER A 128 -55.86 -25.82 -22.95
N GLU A 129 -57.18 -25.64 -22.86
CA GLU A 129 -58.00 -25.99 -21.71
C GLU A 129 -57.84 -27.47 -21.37
N THR A 130 -57.74 -27.81 -20.08
CA THR A 130 -58.68 -28.76 -19.47
C THR A 130 -58.61 -28.69 -17.95
N ASP A 131 -59.82 -28.59 -17.42
CA ASP A 131 -60.27 -28.80 -16.07
C ASP A 131 -59.89 -30.21 -15.56
N LEU A 132 -59.67 -30.37 -14.24
CA LEU A 132 -60.04 -31.54 -13.42
C LEU A 132 -59.49 -31.40 -11.98
N GLU A 133 -60.43 -31.22 -11.05
CA GLU A 133 -60.29 -31.54 -9.63
C GLU A 133 -60.01 -33.04 -9.38
N LEU A 134 -59.31 -33.40 -8.29
CA LEU A 134 -59.87 -34.11 -7.11
C LEU A 134 -58.76 -34.77 -6.24
N GLU A 135 -58.72 -34.36 -4.96
CA GLU A 135 -58.68 -35.16 -3.72
C GLU A 135 -57.58 -36.18 -3.26
N LYS A 136 -57.42 -36.16 -1.91
CA LYS A 136 -57.09 -37.24 -0.92
C LYS A 136 -55.61 -37.55 -0.64
N VAL A 137 -55.05 -37.17 0.53
CA VAL A 137 -55.26 -37.58 1.95
C VAL A 137 -54.50 -38.86 2.36
N SER A 138 -53.67 -38.69 3.39
CA SER A 138 -53.14 -39.65 4.39
C SER A 138 -52.18 -40.77 3.98
N SER A 139 -50.96 -40.71 4.55
CA SER A 139 -50.36 -41.86 5.26
C SER A 139 -49.15 -41.43 6.12
N THR A 140 -49.43 -40.84 7.28
CA THR A 140 -48.51 -40.84 8.43
C THR A 140 -48.83 -42.03 9.31
N PHE A 141 -47.82 -42.55 10.00
CA PHE A 141 -47.77 -43.72 10.91
C PHE A 141 -47.19 -45.00 10.31
N ILE A 142 -46.35 -45.64 11.14
CA ILE A 142 -45.51 -46.83 10.89
C ILE A 142 -44.14 -46.52 10.27
N ARG A 143 -43.21 -45.95 11.06
CA ARG A 143 -41.74 -46.12 10.87
C ARG A 143 -40.84 -45.64 12.02
N GLN A 144 -41.32 -45.59 13.26
CA GLN A 144 -40.56 -45.00 14.38
C GLN A 144 -39.68 -45.95 15.22
N ALA A 145 -39.60 -47.25 14.92
CA ALA A 145 -38.87 -48.20 15.79
C ALA A 145 -37.55 -48.79 15.21
N LYS A 146 -37.07 -48.33 14.04
CA LYS A 146 -35.82 -48.85 13.43
C LYS A 146 -34.76 -47.80 13.08
N MET A 147 -34.96 -46.52 13.43
CA MET A 147 -33.99 -45.44 13.15
C MET A 147 -33.04 -45.11 14.31
N THR A 148 -33.17 -45.72 15.49
CA THR A 148 -32.37 -45.31 16.66
C THR A 148 -30.99 -45.96 16.76
N THR A 149 -30.71 -47.03 16.01
CA THR A 149 -29.41 -47.73 16.04
C THR A 149 -28.46 -47.39 14.87
N LEU A 150 -28.95 -46.76 13.80
CA LEU A 150 -28.12 -46.32 12.67
C LEU A 150 -27.61 -44.87 12.80
N GLU A 151 -28.37 -44.00 13.47
CA GLU A 151 -27.99 -42.58 13.64
C GLU A 151 -26.84 -42.38 14.64
N THR A 152 -26.70 -43.25 15.63
CA THR A 152 -25.57 -43.20 16.60
C THR A 152 -24.23 -43.52 15.93
N SER A 153 -24.22 -44.26 14.82
CA SER A 153 -23.01 -44.58 14.05
C SER A 153 -22.57 -43.41 13.16
N ALA A 154 -23.52 -42.68 12.56
CA ALA A 154 -23.25 -41.50 11.76
C ALA A 154 -22.75 -40.33 12.64
N ALA A 155 -23.38 -40.11 13.80
CA ALA A 155 -22.97 -39.08 14.74
C ALA A 155 -21.55 -39.32 15.28
N LYS A 156 -21.20 -40.57 15.63
CA LYS A 156 -19.83 -40.92 16.05
C LYS A 156 -18.79 -40.67 14.96
N LYS A 157 -19.09 -40.98 13.69
CA LYS A 157 -18.19 -40.67 12.57
C LYS A 157 -18.03 -39.17 12.34
N ILE A 158 -19.06 -38.36 12.59
CA ILE A 158 -18.98 -36.89 12.49
C ILE A 158 -18.09 -36.34 13.61
N ILE A 159 -18.26 -36.82 14.85
CA ILE A 159 -17.44 -36.42 16.00
C ILE A 159 -15.97 -36.83 15.79
N GLU A 160 -15.70 -38.06 15.35
CA GLU A 160 -14.33 -38.52 15.08
C GLU A 160 -13.66 -37.75 13.93
N LYS A 161 -14.44 -37.33 12.93
CA LYS A 161 -13.95 -36.51 11.82
C LYS A 161 -13.64 -35.08 12.29
N TYR A 162 -14.45 -34.53 13.18
CA TYR A 162 -14.16 -33.24 13.83
C TYR A 162 -12.91 -33.34 14.69
N ASP A 163 -12.80 -34.31 15.60
CA ASP A 163 -11.59 -34.49 16.44
C ASP A 163 -10.29 -34.67 15.64
N LYS A 164 -10.36 -35.27 14.45
CA LYS A 164 -9.21 -35.36 13.53
C LYS A 164 -8.87 -34.03 12.84
N LEU A 165 -9.85 -33.16 12.62
CA LEU A 165 -9.68 -31.80 12.08
C LEU A 165 -9.25 -30.78 13.15
N THR A 166 -9.57 -31.04 14.42
CA THR A 166 -9.22 -30.17 15.55
C THR A 166 -7.88 -30.49 16.19
N LYS A 167 -7.04 -31.38 15.63
CA LYS A 167 -5.67 -31.59 16.14
C LYS A 167 -4.81 -30.35 15.83
N PRO A 168 -4.56 -29.45 16.80
CA PRO A 168 -3.95 -28.14 16.55
C PRO A 168 -2.42 -28.20 16.47
N SER A 169 -1.82 -29.38 16.67
CA SER A 169 -0.38 -29.51 16.96
C SER A 169 0.50 -28.85 15.90
N GLN A 170 0.34 -29.17 14.61
CA GLN A 170 1.21 -28.57 13.59
C GLN A 170 1.01 -27.07 13.38
N SER A 171 -0.21 -26.55 13.55
CA SER A 171 -0.47 -25.11 13.40
C SER A 171 0.00 -24.30 14.61
N HIS A 172 -0.08 -24.87 15.81
CA HIS A 172 0.32 -24.20 17.04
C HIS A 172 1.83 -24.15 17.17
N ASP A 173 2.53 -25.25 16.87
CA ASP A 173 3.99 -25.30 16.89
C ASP A 173 4.56 -24.28 15.87
N ARG A 174 3.99 -24.21 14.66
CA ARG A 174 4.38 -23.22 13.66
C ARG A 174 4.10 -21.78 14.08
N LEU A 175 3.05 -21.53 14.87
CA LEU A 175 2.76 -20.19 15.40
C LEU A 175 3.81 -19.78 16.44
N LEU A 176 4.18 -20.69 17.34
CA LEU A 176 5.24 -20.45 18.31
C LEU A 176 6.59 -20.19 17.63
N ASP A 177 6.95 -20.98 16.61
CA ASP A 177 8.17 -20.76 15.83
C ASP A 177 8.18 -19.37 15.16
N LEU A 178 7.04 -18.94 14.60
CA LEU A 178 6.90 -17.63 13.97
C LEU A 178 6.93 -16.47 14.97
N GLU A 179 6.40 -16.67 16.18
CA GLU A 179 6.48 -15.68 17.27
C GLU A 179 7.92 -15.51 17.76
N GLU A 180 8.65 -16.62 17.92
CA GLU A 180 10.08 -16.61 18.28
C GLU A 180 10.93 -15.95 17.18
N GLU A 181 10.69 -16.29 15.91
CA GLU A 181 11.38 -15.67 14.78
C GLU A 181 11.12 -14.15 14.71
N ASN A 182 9.87 -13.72 14.95
CA ASN A 182 9.54 -12.29 15.02
C ASN A 182 10.23 -11.57 16.19
N ALA A 183 10.30 -12.21 17.36
CA ALA A 183 11.03 -11.66 18.51
C ALA A 183 12.53 -11.50 18.19
N ARG A 184 13.13 -12.51 17.54
CA ARG A 184 14.52 -12.46 17.07
C ARG A 184 14.75 -11.34 16.07
N LEU A 185 13.86 -11.18 15.09
CA LEU A 185 13.95 -10.11 14.08
C LEU A 185 13.77 -8.71 14.67
N ARG A 186 12.97 -8.55 15.73
CA ARG A 186 12.84 -7.28 16.46
C ARG A 186 14.12 -6.93 17.18
N ASN A 187 14.72 -7.88 17.89
CA ASN A 187 16.00 -7.68 18.59
C ASN A 187 17.12 -7.33 17.61
N GLU A 188 17.21 -8.01 16.46
CA GLU A 188 18.21 -7.71 15.45
C GLU A 188 17.99 -6.32 14.82
N ASN A 189 16.73 -5.92 14.58
CA ASN A 189 16.43 -4.57 14.12
C ASN A 189 16.84 -3.50 15.15
N GLU A 190 16.61 -3.72 16.44
CA GLU A 190 17.08 -2.81 17.49
C GLU A 190 18.61 -2.74 17.52
N ARG A 191 19.29 -3.89 17.42
CA ARG A 191 20.76 -3.95 17.33
C ARG A 191 21.28 -3.17 16.12
N LEU A 192 20.66 -3.32 14.95
CA LEU A 192 21.02 -2.61 13.74
C LEU A 192 20.76 -1.10 13.86
N LYS A 193 19.66 -0.68 14.50
CA LYS A 193 19.40 0.74 14.78
C LYS A 193 20.48 1.34 15.69
N THR A 194 20.87 0.63 16.74
CA THR A 194 21.94 1.07 17.64
C THR A 194 23.28 1.16 16.92
N CYS A 195 23.64 0.16 16.12
CA CYS A 195 24.85 0.19 15.28
C CYS A 195 24.82 1.36 14.27
N TRP A 196 23.68 1.60 13.64
CA TRP A 196 23.52 2.72 12.72
C TRP A 196 23.66 4.08 13.41
N LEU A 197 23.10 4.23 14.61
CA LEU A 197 23.26 5.43 15.44
C LEU A 197 24.73 5.64 15.83
N GLU A 198 25.43 4.58 16.24
CA GLU A 198 26.87 4.62 16.56
C GLU A 198 27.70 5.07 15.35
N VAL A 199 27.48 4.46 14.18
CA VAL A 199 28.21 4.80 12.96
C VAL A 199 27.92 6.23 12.51
N SER A 200 26.63 6.62 12.50
CA SER A 200 26.22 7.92 11.96
C SER A 200 26.55 9.10 12.88
N ILE A 201 26.40 8.94 14.19
CA ILE A 201 26.60 10.02 15.16
C ILE A 201 28.04 10.08 15.64
N VAL A 202 28.72 8.94 15.83
CA VAL A 202 30.07 8.92 16.39
C VAL A 202 31.11 8.79 15.29
N ARG A 203 31.02 7.75 14.46
CA ARG A 203 32.12 7.38 13.57
C ARG A 203 32.28 8.34 12.38
N ILE A 204 31.18 8.72 11.73
CA ILE A 204 31.22 9.63 10.57
C ILE A 204 31.79 11.00 10.96
N PRO A 205 31.32 11.68 12.03
CA PRO A 205 31.90 12.96 12.44
C PRO A 205 33.38 12.88 12.82
N GLN A 206 33.82 11.79 13.47
CA GLN A 206 35.24 11.55 13.76
C GLN A 206 36.08 11.46 12.48
N MET A 207 35.66 10.65 11.52
CA MET A 207 36.36 10.52 10.24
C MET A 207 36.42 11.85 9.48
N ILE A 208 35.36 12.66 9.52
CA ILE A 208 35.35 14.01 8.95
C ILE A 208 36.38 14.90 9.65
N GLY A 209 36.50 14.81 10.98
CA GLY A 209 37.50 15.54 11.77
C GLY A 209 38.94 15.15 11.45
N GLU A 210 39.20 13.85 11.30
CA GLU A 210 40.51 13.30 10.91
C GLU A 210 40.91 13.79 9.50
N LEU A 211 39.99 13.73 8.54
CA LEU A 211 40.23 14.22 7.17
C LEU A 211 40.51 15.73 7.13
N LYS A 212 39.75 16.54 7.89
CA LYS A 212 40.00 17.98 8.00
C LYS A 212 41.40 18.27 8.59
N SER A 213 41.77 17.53 9.63
CA SER A 213 43.06 17.69 10.31
C SER A 213 44.26 17.27 9.45
N ALA A 214 44.07 16.24 8.61
CA ALA A 214 45.08 15.80 7.64
C ALA A 214 45.25 16.84 6.53
N LEU A 215 44.15 17.42 6.04
CA LEU A 215 44.18 18.44 4.99
C LEU A 215 44.92 19.72 5.44
N THR A 216 44.68 20.17 6.68
CA THR A 216 45.37 21.35 7.23
C THR A 216 46.87 21.11 7.47
N ARG A 217 47.30 19.86 7.67
CA ARG A 217 48.71 19.50 7.86
C ARG A 217 49.51 19.39 6.56
N GLY A 218 48.84 19.18 5.42
CA GLY A 218 49.49 18.97 4.13
C GLY A 218 49.88 20.23 3.35
N SER A 219 49.51 21.44 3.81
CA SER A 219 49.71 22.69 3.05
C SER A 219 50.92 23.53 3.45
N SER A 220 51.82 23.05 4.34
CA SER A 220 52.96 23.85 4.81
C SER A 220 54.35 23.26 4.55
N SER A 221 54.52 22.24 3.71
CA SER A 221 55.86 21.81 3.29
C SER A 221 56.23 22.46 1.95
N SER A 222 56.76 23.68 2.04
CA SER A 222 57.56 24.29 0.97
C SER A 222 58.81 23.44 0.75
N VAL A 223 58.78 22.58 -0.26
CA VAL A 223 59.97 21.90 -0.77
C VAL A 223 60.56 22.80 -1.85
N SER A 224 61.49 23.64 -1.44
CA SER A 224 62.45 24.29 -2.33
C SER A 224 63.60 23.30 -2.50
N SER A 225 63.76 22.76 -3.69
CA SER A 225 64.98 22.04 -4.07
C SER A 225 65.36 22.41 -5.50
N ASP A 226 66.25 23.40 -5.58
CA ASP A 226 67.15 23.64 -6.71
C ASP A 226 68.03 22.41 -6.92
N VAL A 227 68.00 21.85 -8.12
CA VAL A 227 69.06 20.99 -8.69
C VAL A 227 69.18 21.36 -10.18
N GLU A 228 70.16 22.20 -10.49
CA GLU A 228 70.95 22.12 -11.73
C GLU A 228 71.74 20.80 -11.66
N GLY A 229 71.99 20.00 -12.70
CA GLY A 229 72.11 20.20 -14.13
C GLY A 229 73.11 19.12 -14.59
N GLY A 230 72.85 18.41 -15.69
CA GLY A 230 73.85 17.50 -16.26
C GLY A 230 73.34 16.29 -17.04
N HIS A 231 73.40 16.44 -18.37
CA HIS A 231 73.77 15.42 -19.36
C HIS A 231 72.73 14.44 -19.96
N SER A 232 72.50 14.68 -21.25
CA SER A 232 72.53 13.74 -22.37
C SER A 232 71.26 12.93 -22.75
N THR A 233 70.60 13.47 -23.78
CA THR A 233 69.89 12.81 -24.91
C THR A 233 70.68 11.68 -25.60
N PRO A 234 70.13 10.87 -26.57
CA PRO A 234 68.79 10.84 -27.23
C PRO A 234 68.24 9.37 -27.42
N PRO A 235 67.43 9.03 -28.44
CA PRO A 235 66.02 9.37 -28.71
C PRO A 235 65.14 8.10 -28.93
N VAL A 236 63.82 8.24 -29.09
CA VAL A 236 63.00 7.62 -30.18
C VAL A 236 61.56 8.17 -30.12
N LEU A 237 61.22 8.98 -31.13
CA LEU A 237 59.99 9.04 -31.94
C LEU A 237 58.71 8.45 -31.30
N SER A 238 57.57 9.13 -31.12
CA SER A 238 56.72 9.82 -32.12
C SER A 238 55.33 10.14 -31.45
N PRO A 239 54.35 10.83 -32.07
CA PRO A 239 53.80 12.06 -31.53
C PRO A 239 52.27 12.11 -31.29
N CYS A 240 51.84 13.30 -30.86
CA CYS A 240 50.50 13.91 -30.94
C CYS A 240 49.55 13.80 -29.73
N VAL A 241 49.70 14.84 -28.91
CA VAL A 241 48.66 15.50 -28.12
C VAL A 241 47.97 16.54 -29.05
N PRO A 242 46.68 16.86 -28.86
CA PRO A 242 46.42 18.18 -28.28
C PRO A 242 45.53 18.09 -27.04
N LYS A 243 46.04 18.73 -26.01
CA LYS A 243 45.47 18.94 -24.69
C LYS A 243 45.01 20.39 -24.75
N THR A 244 43.71 20.59 -24.86
CA THR A 244 43.11 21.90 -24.63
C THR A 244 42.79 21.98 -23.13
N THR A 245 43.35 23.01 -22.53
CA THR A 245 43.30 23.37 -21.13
C THR A 245 41.94 23.94 -20.71
N SER A 246 41.58 23.58 -19.47
CA SER A 246 40.81 24.34 -18.47
C SER A 246 39.41 24.85 -18.79
N SER A 247 38.43 24.24 -18.13
CA SER A 247 37.52 25.00 -17.24
C SER A 247 36.86 24.08 -16.20
N ALA A 248 37.13 24.41 -14.94
CA ALA A 248 36.41 24.14 -13.69
C ALA A 248 35.30 23.06 -13.66
N ASP A 249 35.61 22.01 -12.90
CA ASP A 249 34.77 21.36 -11.88
C ASP A 249 33.26 21.59 -11.89
N GLN A 250 32.55 20.69 -12.59
CA GLN A 250 31.53 19.91 -11.93
C GLN A 250 31.78 18.43 -12.27
N ALA A 251 32.26 17.66 -11.30
CA ALA A 251 32.37 16.22 -11.37
C ALA A 251 30.96 15.62 -11.56
N LYS A 252 30.55 15.49 -12.82
CA LYS A 252 29.33 14.78 -13.20
C LYS A 252 29.58 13.31 -12.89
N PRO A 253 28.83 12.67 -11.97
CA PRO A 253 29.01 11.25 -11.73
C PRO A 253 28.77 10.53 -13.05
N SER A 254 29.76 9.77 -13.53
CA SER A 254 29.60 8.88 -14.68
C SER A 254 28.59 7.81 -14.28
N THR A 255 27.31 8.06 -14.51
CA THR A 255 26.23 7.12 -14.22
C THR A 255 26.42 5.92 -15.14
N GLU A 256 26.93 4.83 -14.59
CA GLU A 256 27.02 3.54 -15.25
C GLU A 256 25.60 3.14 -15.71
N LYS A 257 25.43 2.95 -17.02
CA LYS A 257 24.14 2.62 -17.63
C LYS A 257 24.10 1.14 -17.97
N VAL A 258 22.96 0.51 -17.72
CA VAL A 258 22.69 -0.92 -17.96
C VAL A 258 21.54 -1.03 -18.95
N GLU A 259 21.67 -1.94 -19.91
CA GLU A 259 20.60 -2.25 -20.86
C GLU A 259 19.52 -3.11 -20.20
N ILE A 260 18.25 -2.71 -20.31
CA ILE A 260 17.11 -3.41 -19.67
C ILE A 260 16.89 -4.81 -20.25
N THR A 261 16.97 -4.91 -21.57
CA THR A 261 16.83 -6.17 -22.30
C THR A 261 17.91 -6.18 -23.38
N PRO A 262 18.77 -7.20 -23.46
CA PRO A 262 19.80 -7.27 -24.48
C PRO A 262 19.25 -7.04 -25.90
N GLY A 263 19.86 -6.14 -26.65
CA GLY A 263 19.47 -5.77 -28.02
C GLY A 263 18.25 -4.85 -28.11
N SER A 264 17.75 -4.29 -27.00
CA SER A 264 16.71 -3.25 -27.02
C SER A 264 17.26 -1.85 -27.27
N GLN A 265 18.55 -1.62 -27.00
CA GLN A 265 19.19 -0.31 -26.94
C GLN A 265 18.52 0.65 -25.93
N VAL A 266 17.76 0.11 -24.97
CA VAL A 266 17.11 0.88 -23.91
C VAL A 266 17.91 0.74 -22.63
N TYR A 267 18.51 1.83 -22.21
CA TYR A 267 19.40 1.90 -21.07
C TYR A 267 18.77 2.64 -19.89
N VAL A 268 19.09 2.19 -18.69
CA VAL A 268 18.75 2.85 -17.42
C VAL A 268 19.98 2.92 -16.51
N ASP A 269 19.96 3.81 -15.54
CA ASP A 269 21.03 3.89 -14.55
C ASP A 269 21.14 2.58 -13.75
N LYS A 270 22.37 2.14 -13.48
CA LYS A 270 22.65 0.88 -12.76
C LYS A 270 21.94 0.79 -11.41
N LEU A 271 21.85 1.91 -10.69
CA LEU A 271 21.11 1.97 -9.43
C LEU A 271 19.61 1.73 -9.64
N ALA A 272 19.00 2.39 -10.63
CA ALA A 272 17.58 2.21 -10.95
C ALA A 272 17.28 0.77 -11.40
N TRP A 273 18.20 0.17 -12.16
CA TRP A 273 18.15 -1.24 -12.53
C TRP A 273 18.20 -2.16 -11.30
N ALA A 274 19.14 -1.94 -10.38
CA ALA A 274 19.24 -2.73 -9.15
C ALA A 274 17.97 -2.62 -8.28
N VAL A 275 17.41 -1.42 -8.14
CA VAL A 275 16.14 -1.20 -7.42
C VAL A 275 14.99 -1.95 -8.09
N ALA A 276 14.92 -1.94 -9.42
CA ALA A 276 13.93 -2.74 -10.15
C ALA A 276 14.17 -4.24 -9.89
N GLN A 277 15.40 -4.72 -9.97
CA GLN A 277 15.73 -6.13 -9.75
C GLN A 277 15.38 -6.62 -8.33
N ASN A 278 15.34 -5.75 -7.33
CA ASN A 278 14.92 -6.07 -5.97
C ASN A 278 13.41 -5.88 -5.71
N ALA A 279 12.61 -5.52 -6.72
CA ALA A 279 11.17 -5.35 -6.57
C ALA A 279 10.48 -6.68 -6.20
N ASN A 280 9.66 -6.64 -5.14
CA ASN A 280 8.89 -7.78 -4.62
C ASN A 280 7.64 -8.15 -5.43
N SER A 281 7.30 -7.34 -6.45
CA SER A 281 6.14 -7.56 -7.32
C SER A 281 6.39 -6.97 -8.70
N ALA A 282 5.78 -7.55 -9.72
CA ALA A 282 5.87 -7.03 -11.08
C ALA A 282 5.30 -5.62 -11.22
N SER A 283 4.24 -5.29 -10.45
CA SER A 283 3.70 -3.93 -10.46
C SER A 283 4.74 -2.90 -9.98
N CYS A 284 5.51 -3.23 -8.94
CA CYS A 284 6.60 -2.38 -8.45
C CYS A 284 7.72 -2.29 -9.50
N PHE A 285 8.12 -3.42 -10.08
CA PHE A 285 9.14 -3.48 -11.14
C PHE A 285 8.81 -2.60 -12.35
N ILE A 286 7.62 -2.79 -12.93
CA ILE A 286 7.14 -2.02 -14.09
C ILE A 286 7.12 -0.53 -13.75
N ARG A 287 6.64 -0.16 -12.56
CA ARG A 287 6.58 1.24 -12.11
C ARG A 287 7.98 1.86 -12.00
N THR A 288 8.95 1.14 -11.42
CA THR A 288 10.34 1.59 -11.29
C THR A 288 11.00 1.77 -12.66
N LEU A 289 10.87 0.78 -13.55
CA LEU A 289 11.42 0.88 -14.91
C LEU A 289 10.76 2.00 -15.72
N LEU A 290 9.44 2.17 -15.63
CA LEU A 290 8.73 3.21 -16.35
C LEU A 290 9.27 4.61 -16.01
N THR A 291 9.53 4.88 -14.72
CA THR A 291 10.09 6.17 -14.28
C THR A 291 11.58 6.32 -14.52
N ALA A 292 12.31 5.21 -14.69
CA ALA A 292 13.74 5.24 -15.02
C ALA A 292 13.98 5.43 -16.53
N VAL A 293 13.12 4.84 -17.36
CA VAL A 293 13.25 4.85 -18.83
C VAL A 293 12.70 6.14 -19.46
N PHE A 294 11.65 6.71 -18.87
CA PHE A 294 10.99 7.91 -19.39
C PHE A 294 11.15 9.08 -18.42
N PRO A 295 11.60 10.24 -18.90
CA PRO A 295 11.61 11.44 -18.07
C PRO A 295 10.19 11.83 -17.67
N MET A 296 10.07 12.45 -16.50
CA MET A 296 8.78 12.76 -15.89
C MET A 296 7.89 13.63 -16.80
N ASP A 297 8.47 14.56 -17.54
CA ASP A 297 7.75 15.45 -18.45
C ASP A 297 7.08 14.67 -19.59
N VAL A 298 7.75 13.65 -20.13
CA VAL A 298 7.19 12.76 -21.15
C VAL A 298 6.04 11.95 -20.56
N LEU A 299 6.18 11.41 -19.35
CA LEU A 299 5.09 10.65 -18.69
C LEU A 299 3.84 11.51 -18.42
N LEU A 300 4.02 12.81 -18.19
CA LEU A 300 2.91 13.73 -17.94
C LEU A 300 2.05 13.97 -19.17
N VAL A 301 2.65 14.02 -20.36
CA VAL A 301 1.97 14.34 -21.61
C VAL A 301 1.62 13.11 -22.45
N SER A 302 2.21 11.95 -22.18
CA SER A 302 2.07 10.74 -23.01
C SER A 302 1.10 9.68 -22.46
N ASN A 303 0.40 8.98 -23.33
CA ASN A 303 -0.41 7.79 -23.07
C ASN A 303 0.28 6.52 -23.60
N LEU A 304 -0.11 5.34 -23.12
CA LEU A 304 0.45 4.07 -23.59
C LEU A 304 0.31 3.87 -25.11
N ARG A 305 -0.84 4.25 -25.70
CA ARG A 305 -1.15 4.06 -27.13
C ARG A 305 -1.43 5.34 -27.90
N GLY A 306 -1.30 6.50 -27.27
CA GLY A 306 -1.59 7.81 -27.88
C GLY A 306 -3.07 8.08 -28.22
N THR A 307 -4.00 7.20 -27.84
CA THR A 307 -5.42 7.41 -28.11
C THR A 307 -6.04 8.40 -27.11
N SER A 308 -6.92 9.27 -27.61
CA SER A 308 -7.83 10.06 -26.78
C SER A 308 -9.14 9.28 -26.60
N ARG A 309 -9.69 9.28 -25.37
CA ARG A 309 -11.07 8.81 -25.13
C ARG A 309 -12.11 9.91 -25.38
N ASP A 310 -11.69 11.18 -25.26
CA ASP A 310 -12.53 12.34 -25.54
C ASP A 310 -12.13 12.92 -26.89
N SER A 311 -13.04 12.90 -27.87
CA SER A 311 -12.86 13.60 -29.15
C SER A 311 -12.65 15.12 -28.98
N SER A 312 -13.05 15.66 -27.82
CA SER A 312 -12.96 17.08 -27.48
C SER A 312 -11.59 17.52 -26.90
N LYS A 313 -10.69 16.59 -26.55
CA LYS A 313 -9.37 16.95 -25.99
C LYS A 313 -8.27 16.58 -26.97
N PRO A 314 -7.22 17.42 -27.12
CA PRO A 314 -6.07 17.06 -27.93
C PRO A 314 -5.50 15.72 -27.44
N GLY A 315 -5.37 14.78 -28.37
CA GLY A 315 -4.83 13.45 -28.09
C GLY A 315 -3.44 13.55 -27.46
N ARG A 316 -3.18 12.67 -26.49
CA ARG A 316 -1.88 12.61 -25.83
C ARG A 316 -0.89 11.85 -26.69
N GLN A 317 0.38 12.22 -26.64
CA GLN A 317 1.42 11.53 -27.41
C GLN A 317 1.53 10.06 -26.98
N ALA A 318 1.82 9.15 -27.91
CA ALA A 318 2.11 7.76 -27.55
C ALA A 318 3.49 7.66 -26.88
N LEU A 319 3.63 6.79 -25.88
CA LEU A 319 4.95 6.41 -25.38
C LEU A 319 5.76 5.73 -26.49
N GLU A 320 7.07 5.95 -26.45
CA GLU A 320 7.99 5.36 -27.43
C GLU A 320 7.90 3.83 -27.40
N LYS A 321 7.48 3.25 -28.52
CA LYS A 321 7.16 1.82 -28.61
C LYS A 321 8.34 0.93 -28.24
N THR A 322 9.55 1.26 -28.71
CA THR A 322 10.78 0.51 -28.42
C THR A 322 11.04 0.38 -26.91
N LYS A 323 10.88 1.49 -26.18
CA LYS A 323 11.05 1.54 -24.72
C LYS A 323 9.95 0.79 -23.97
N VAL A 324 8.71 0.88 -24.44
CA VAL A 324 7.60 0.10 -23.89
C VAL A 324 7.84 -1.38 -24.10
N ASP A 325 8.21 -1.81 -25.31
CA ASP A 325 8.46 -3.22 -25.65
C ASP A 325 9.64 -3.80 -24.85
N ALA A 326 10.67 -2.99 -24.54
CA ALA A 326 11.75 -3.39 -23.63
C ALA A 326 11.24 -3.66 -22.20
N ILE A 327 10.36 -2.80 -21.67
CA ILE A 327 9.74 -3.01 -20.35
C ILE A 327 8.88 -4.28 -20.36
N TYR A 328 8.11 -4.53 -21.43
CA TYR A 328 7.32 -5.74 -21.59
C TYR A 328 8.19 -7.00 -21.56
N ARG A 329 9.27 -7.02 -22.36
CA ARG A 329 10.20 -8.15 -22.41
C ARG A 329 10.87 -8.42 -21.06
N ALA A 330 11.48 -7.40 -20.45
CA ALA A 330 12.11 -7.56 -19.14
C ALA A 330 11.13 -8.01 -18.04
N THR A 331 9.87 -7.55 -18.10
CA THR A 331 8.85 -7.98 -17.14
C THR A 331 8.45 -9.44 -17.35
N LEU A 332 8.26 -9.88 -18.60
CA LEU A 332 7.89 -11.27 -18.92
C LEU A 332 9.04 -12.24 -18.66
N GLU A 333 10.29 -11.79 -18.81
CA GLU A 333 11.48 -12.56 -18.46
C GLU A 333 11.55 -12.84 -16.96
N LYS A 334 11.29 -11.83 -16.12
CA LYS A 334 11.34 -11.98 -14.65
C LYS A 334 10.05 -12.53 -14.03
N TRP A 335 8.88 -12.27 -14.63
CA TRP A 335 7.58 -12.81 -14.20
C TRP A 335 6.82 -13.43 -15.38
N PRO A 336 7.14 -14.69 -15.75
CA PRO A 336 6.54 -15.35 -16.91
C PRO A 336 5.02 -15.54 -16.85
N HIS A 337 4.45 -15.57 -15.64
CA HIS A 337 3.02 -15.84 -15.44
C HIS A 337 2.11 -14.62 -15.66
N ILE A 338 2.68 -13.44 -15.89
CA ILE A 338 1.92 -12.20 -15.98
C ILE A 338 1.39 -11.99 -17.38
N ALA A 339 0.09 -11.71 -17.48
CA ALA A 339 -0.53 -11.40 -18.75
C ALA A 339 -0.05 -10.02 -19.26
N PRO A 340 0.25 -9.86 -20.57
CA PRO A 340 0.63 -8.57 -21.14
C PRO A 340 -0.40 -7.44 -20.90
N SER A 341 -1.67 -7.80 -20.76
CA SER A 341 -2.74 -6.86 -20.40
C SER A 341 -2.57 -6.25 -19.01
N GLN A 342 -2.07 -7.03 -18.03
CA GLN A 342 -1.79 -6.56 -16.68
C GLN A 342 -0.63 -5.55 -16.69
N ILE A 343 0.41 -5.79 -17.50
CA ILE A 343 1.53 -4.86 -17.67
C ILE A 343 1.01 -3.50 -18.18
N GLY A 344 0.18 -3.53 -19.22
CA GLY A 344 -0.43 -2.32 -19.79
C GLY A 344 -1.34 -1.60 -18.79
N ALA A 345 -2.09 -2.33 -17.97
CA ALA A 345 -2.92 -1.76 -16.91
C ALA A 345 -2.08 -1.05 -15.84
N VAL A 346 -0.96 -1.64 -15.42
CA VAL A 346 -0.03 -1.04 -14.44
C VAL A 346 0.58 0.26 -14.99
N ILE A 347 1.01 0.27 -16.26
CA ILE A 347 1.56 1.47 -16.90
C ILE A 347 0.52 2.60 -16.91
N ASN A 348 -0.71 2.31 -17.37
CA ASN A 348 -1.79 3.30 -17.41
C ASN A 348 -2.18 3.80 -16.01
N SER A 349 -2.21 2.91 -15.02
CA SER A 349 -2.41 3.27 -13.61
C SER A 349 -1.34 4.27 -13.14
N LYS A 350 -0.06 4.02 -13.45
CA LYS A 350 1.03 4.90 -13.05
C LYS A 350 0.98 6.27 -13.75
N LEU A 351 0.68 6.31 -15.05
CA LEU A 351 0.50 7.56 -15.79
C LEU A 351 -0.63 8.40 -15.18
N THR A 352 -1.74 7.77 -14.79
CA THR A 352 -2.87 8.43 -14.12
C THR A 352 -2.46 8.97 -12.75
N GLU A 353 -1.73 8.19 -11.96
CA GLU A 353 -1.19 8.59 -10.65
C GLU A 353 -0.28 9.82 -10.75
N ILE A 354 0.67 9.82 -11.69
CA ILE A 354 1.61 10.93 -11.90
C ILE A 354 0.86 12.24 -12.21
N ARG A 355 -0.18 12.16 -13.05
CA ARG A 355 -1.02 13.32 -13.40
C ARG A 355 -1.85 13.82 -12.22
N GLY A 356 -2.41 12.89 -11.43
CA GLY A 356 -3.14 13.24 -10.21
C GLY A 356 -2.25 14.01 -9.22
N LYS A 357 -1.01 13.56 -9.03
CA LYS A 357 -0.03 14.24 -8.16
C LYS A 357 0.35 15.64 -8.64
N LYS A 358 0.50 15.85 -9.95
CA LYS A 358 0.79 17.19 -10.50
C LYS A 358 -0.37 18.15 -10.27
N LYS A 359 -1.62 17.69 -10.44
CA LYS A 359 -2.81 18.51 -10.16
C LYS A 359 -2.89 18.91 -8.68
N GLN A 360 -2.58 17.99 -7.77
CA GLN A 360 -2.55 18.28 -6.33
C GLN A 360 -1.48 19.32 -5.98
N LYS A 361 -0.24 19.14 -6.45
CA LYS A 361 0.82 20.13 -6.22
C LYS A 361 0.49 21.52 -6.75
N ASN A 362 -0.21 21.59 -7.89
CA ASN A 362 -0.62 22.88 -8.45
C ASN A 362 -1.70 23.56 -7.58
N LEU A 363 -2.66 22.79 -7.08
CA LEU A 363 -3.68 23.28 -6.15
C LEU A 363 -3.08 23.73 -4.83
N ASP A 364 -2.14 22.96 -4.28
CA ASP A 364 -1.48 23.30 -3.02
C ASP A 364 -0.67 24.60 -3.16
N ASN A 365 0.03 24.79 -4.29
CA ASN A 365 0.76 26.03 -4.58
C ASN A 365 -0.17 27.24 -4.79
N GLU A 366 -1.28 27.07 -5.51
CA GLU A 366 -2.27 28.13 -5.74
C GLU A 366 -2.99 28.51 -4.44
N THR A 367 -3.25 27.53 -3.57
CA THR A 367 -3.80 27.75 -2.23
C THR A 367 -2.81 28.50 -1.34
N LEU A 368 -1.50 28.23 -1.46
CA LEU A 368 -0.47 28.90 -0.67
C LEU A 368 -0.31 30.37 -1.05
N MET A 369 -0.43 30.70 -2.34
CA MET A 369 -0.40 32.09 -2.81
C MET A 369 -1.65 32.89 -2.42
N LEU A 370 -2.76 32.23 -2.12
CA LEU A 370 -4.01 32.89 -1.72
C LEU A 370 -3.99 33.41 -0.26
N PHE A 371 -2.97 33.04 0.54
CA PHE A 371 -2.85 33.46 1.94
C PHE A 371 -1.81 34.57 2.16
N ASP A 372 -1.07 34.97 1.13
CA ASP A 372 -0.03 36.00 1.24
C ASP A 372 -0.52 37.41 0.84
N ASP A 373 -1.75 37.55 0.31
CA ASP A 373 -2.30 38.84 -0.20
C ASP A 373 -3.21 39.60 0.80
N ASP A 374 -3.43 39.10 2.02
CA ASP A 374 -4.31 39.72 3.03
C ASP A 374 -3.56 40.35 4.23
N LEU A 375 -2.27 40.67 4.06
CA LEU A 375 -1.45 41.37 5.07
C LEU A 375 -0.83 42.65 4.49
N ASP A 376 -1.67 43.64 4.19
CA ASP A 376 -1.27 45.06 4.07
C ASP A 376 -2.31 45.98 4.72
#